data_AF-A0AAU6HUT9-F1
#
_entry.id   AF-A0AAU6HUT9-F1
#
_cell.length_a   1.000
_cell.length_b   1.000
_cell.length_c   1.000
_cell.angle_alpha   90.00
_cell.angle_beta   90.00
_cell.angle_gamma   90.00
#
_symmetry.space_group_name_H-M   'P 1'
#
loop_
_entity.id
_entity.type
_entity.pdbx_description
1 polymer ?
#
loop_
_entity_poly.entity_id
_entity_poly.type
_entity_poly.pdbx_seq_one_letter_code
_entity_poly.pdbx_strand_id
1 'polypeptide(L)'
;MARRPAQTGQSGRTGQTRHSVENSVAWTLRNLDSVVALGAALVIGLLDVFGGAIQDNVTSGATLLVLAALVFGTLTERRRRVADIQGAMSATHRALEDLTMVRSLTGAELEQALDRARHHTDRWVFKGGTGTYLRAVTLPVCVREAQLQRRSLTVKIDIINPADEQACAAYARFRQTFAHRLDVVPPDSWSADRTRKESFATVLAACWHRQRLDTLEIDVHLSSVVPTLRFDLSASCLIITQDDPRRVNLLVERDRPLYDYYVTELHQSREQAVALDLRRTVPLSEEPTVDETHRLFEGLGLPLPTSFTDRDVSEVIEKALHAENPYRR
;
A
#
# COMPACT_ATOMS: atom_id res chain seq x y z
N MET A 1 -47.24 68.64 -25.83
CA MET A 1 -46.59 69.91 -26.20
C MET A 1 -45.09 69.67 -26.28
N ALA A 2 -44.43 70.22 -27.30
CA ALA A 2 -43.18 69.76 -27.90
C ALA A 2 -41.89 69.86 -27.05
N ARG A 3 -40.92 68.98 -27.36
CA ARG A 3 -39.48 69.20 -27.68
C ARG A 3 -38.48 68.28 -26.94
N ARG A 4 -37.80 67.41 -27.71
CA ARG A 4 -36.39 67.00 -27.54
C ARG A 4 -35.47 68.08 -28.21
N PRO A 5 -34.15 68.23 -27.94
CA PRO A 5 -33.14 67.13 -27.98
C PRO A 5 -31.83 67.30 -27.12
N ALA A 6 -30.89 66.34 -27.33
CA ALA A 6 -29.41 66.33 -27.14
C ALA A 6 -28.82 66.23 -25.70
N GLN A 7 -27.72 65.51 -25.37
CA GLN A 7 -26.76 64.67 -26.12
C GLN A 7 -25.91 63.79 -25.16
N THR A 8 -25.60 62.58 -25.63
CA THR A 8 -24.42 61.66 -25.49
C THR A 8 -23.27 61.84 -24.48
N GLY A 9 -22.82 60.68 -23.95
CA GLY A 9 -21.43 60.31 -23.57
C GLY A 9 -21.27 59.98 -22.08
N GLN A 10 -20.60 58.92 -21.60
CA GLN A 10 -19.70 57.92 -22.19
C GLN A 10 -19.49 56.81 -21.12
N SER A 11 -19.42 55.56 -21.56
CA SER A 11 -19.19 54.37 -20.72
C SER A 11 -17.71 53.99 -20.69
N GLY A 12 -17.24 53.48 -19.54
CA GLY A 12 -16.21 52.44 -19.42
C GLY A 12 -14.73 52.87 -19.46
N ARG A 13 -14.09 53.05 -18.28
CA ARG A 13 -12.61 53.01 -18.17
C ARG A 13 -12.06 52.95 -16.72
N THR A 14 -12.43 51.97 -15.91
CA THR A 14 -11.84 51.83 -14.54
C THR A 14 -11.42 50.42 -14.11
N GLY A 15 -11.63 49.38 -14.93
CA GLY A 15 -11.32 47.99 -14.55
C GLY A 15 -9.97 47.41 -14.99
N GLN A 16 -9.27 48.05 -15.94
CA GLN A 16 -8.13 47.41 -16.64
C GLN A 16 -6.74 47.79 -16.09
N THR A 17 -6.66 48.81 -15.23
CA THR A 17 -5.38 49.34 -14.72
C THR A 17 -4.86 48.65 -13.46
N ARG A 18 -5.70 47.93 -12.69
CA ARG A 18 -5.28 47.31 -11.42
C ARG A 18 -4.46 46.02 -11.60
N HIS A 19 -4.85 45.15 -12.53
CA HIS A 19 -4.13 43.89 -12.79
C HIS A 19 -2.73 44.08 -13.41
N SER A 20 -2.51 45.16 -14.16
CA SER A 20 -1.21 45.45 -14.76
C SER A 20 -0.18 45.89 -13.71
N VAL A 21 -0.60 46.64 -12.70
CA VAL A 21 0.29 47.14 -11.64
C VAL A 21 0.68 46.01 -10.68
N GLU A 22 -0.25 45.12 -10.30
CA GLU A 22 0.06 43.98 -9.42
C GLU A 22 1.01 42.98 -10.09
N ASN A 23 0.82 42.68 -11.38
CA ASN A 23 1.74 41.82 -12.14
C ASN A 23 3.12 42.46 -12.31
N SER A 24 3.17 43.79 -12.49
CA SER A 24 4.44 44.52 -12.59
C SER A 24 5.20 44.53 -11.26
N VAL A 25 4.52 44.77 -10.14
CA VAL A 25 5.13 44.75 -8.80
C VAL A 25 5.62 43.35 -8.42
N ALA A 26 4.86 42.30 -8.72
CA ALA A 26 5.28 40.92 -8.48
C ALA A 26 6.48 40.51 -9.33
N TRP A 27 6.53 40.94 -10.61
CA TRP A 27 7.67 40.72 -11.49
C TRP A 27 8.92 41.49 -11.00
N THR A 28 8.76 42.74 -10.57
CA THR A 28 9.85 43.59 -10.06
C THR A 28 10.40 43.05 -8.73
N LEU A 29 9.57 42.55 -7.82
CA LEU A 29 10.04 41.91 -6.58
C LEU A 29 10.81 40.61 -6.83
N ARG A 30 10.43 39.85 -7.87
CA ARG A 30 11.11 38.60 -8.25
C ARG A 30 12.46 38.84 -8.93
N ASN A 31 12.58 39.97 -9.62
CA ASN A 31 13.76 40.42 -10.36
C ASN A 31 14.45 41.64 -9.72
N LEU A 32 14.24 41.85 -8.41
CA LEU A 32 14.67 43.06 -7.68
C LEU A 32 16.16 43.35 -7.88
N ASP A 33 16.99 42.31 -7.84
CA ASP A 33 18.44 42.41 -7.98
C ASP A 33 18.84 43.00 -9.35
N SER A 34 18.18 42.58 -10.43
CA SER A 34 18.44 43.07 -11.79
C SER A 34 17.95 44.51 -11.97
N VAL A 35 16.84 44.86 -11.34
CA VAL A 35 16.27 46.23 -11.39
C VAL A 35 17.14 47.20 -10.60
N VAL A 36 17.66 46.79 -9.44
CA VAL A 36 18.61 47.58 -8.64
C VAL A 36 19.92 47.79 -9.40
N ALA A 37 20.46 46.74 -10.04
CA ALA A 37 21.67 46.85 -10.86
C ALA A 37 21.48 47.79 -12.06
N LEU A 38 20.35 47.68 -12.77
CA LEU A 38 20.02 48.56 -13.90
C LEU A 38 19.80 50.01 -13.44
N GLY A 39 19.12 50.20 -12.31
CA GLY A 39 18.89 51.51 -11.71
C GLY A 39 20.18 52.19 -11.28
N ALA A 40 21.10 51.46 -10.64
CA ALA A 40 22.42 51.98 -10.28
C ALA A 40 23.23 52.38 -11.52
N ALA A 41 23.23 51.56 -12.58
CA ALA A 41 23.91 51.87 -13.83
C ALA A 41 23.33 53.13 -14.52
N LEU A 42 21.99 53.29 -14.50
CA LEU A 42 21.31 54.46 -15.07
C LEU A 42 21.67 55.74 -14.31
N VAL A 43 21.67 55.70 -12.97
CA VAL A 43 22.01 56.85 -12.12
C VAL A 43 23.46 57.28 -12.31
N ILE A 44 24.39 56.32 -12.43
CA ILE A 44 25.81 56.60 -12.68
C ILE A 44 26.00 57.18 -14.08
N GLY A 45 25.33 56.63 -15.10
CA GLY A 45 25.37 57.18 -16.47
C GLY A 45 24.80 58.59 -16.56
N LEU A 46 23.74 58.89 -15.78
CA LEU A 46 23.21 60.26 -15.69
C LEU A 46 24.18 61.21 -14.99
N LEU A 47 24.83 60.77 -13.91
CA LEU A 47 25.83 61.60 -13.20
C LEU A 47 27.04 61.92 -14.06
N ASP A 48 27.46 61.02 -14.95
CA ASP A 48 28.56 61.22 -15.90
C ASP A 48 28.17 62.20 -17.04
N VAL A 49 26.94 62.10 -17.55
CA VAL A 49 26.41 62.98 -18.62
C VAL A 49 26.15 64.40 -18.15
N PHE A 50 25.70 64.58 -16.90
CA PHE A 50 25.39 65.92 -16.35
C PHE A 50 26.51 66.52 -15.49
N GLY A 51 27.53 65.73 -15.14
CA GLY A 51 28.66 66.14 -14.29
C GLY A 51 29.92 66.45 -15.08
N GLY A 52 29.95 67.57 -15.79
CA GLY A 52 31.20 68.10 -16.32
C GLY A 52 32.11 68.58 -15.18
N ALA A 53 33.00 67.69 -14.70
CA ALA A 53 34.17 67.87 -13.82
C ALA A 53 34.18 66.89 -12.62
N ILE A 54 34.74 65.69 -12.78
CA ILE A 54 35.10 64.83 -11.64
C ILE A 54 36.46 64.16 -11.90
N GLN A 55 37.37 64.31 -10.93
CA GLN A 55 38.77 63.83 -10.92
C GLN A 55 38.88 62.30 -11.00
N ASP A 56 40.01 61.83 -11.57
CA ASP A 56 40.38 60.43 -11.92
C ASP A 56 40.28 59.36 -10.80
N ASN A 57 39.92 59.72 -9.57
CA ASN A 57 39.82 58.78 -8.44
C ASN A 57 38.39 58.24 -8.20
N VAL A 58 37.34 58.88 -8.76
CA VAL A 58 35.94 58.45 -8.57
C VAL A 58 35.53 57.36 -9.56
N THR A 59 36.15 57.32 -10.75
CA THR A 59 35.95 56.31 -11.80
C THR A 59 36.32 54.89 -11.36
N SER A 60 37.28 54.73 -10.43
CA SER A 60 37.63 53.43 -9.84
C SER A 60 36.59 52.91 -8.85
N GLY A 61 35.94 53.80 -8.08
CA GLY A 61 34.90 53.40 -7.12
C GLY A 61 33.60 52.94 -7.80
N ALA A 62 33.21 53.65 -8.86
CA ALA A 62 32.00 53.33 -9.63
C ALA A 62 32.12 52.00 -10.39
N THR A 63 33.28 51.74 -11.00
CA THR A 63 33.55 50.47 -11.68
C THR A 63 33.56 49.28 -10.73
N LEU A 64 34.13 49.43 -9.53
CA LEU A 64 34.10 48.39 -8.50
C LEU A 64 32.69 48.08 -7.99
N LEU A 65 31.81 49.09 -7.86
CA LEU A 65 30.41 48.88 -7.47
C LEU A 65 29.61 48.12 -8.52
N VAL A 66 29.79 48.45 -9.80
CA VAL A 66 29.13 47.75 -10.91
C VAL A 66 29.62 46.30 -11.00
N LEU A 67 30.93 46.07 -10.86
CA LEU A 67 31.50 44.73 -10.82
C LEU A 67 31.01 43.93 -9.61
N ALA A 68 30.94 44.55 -8.42
CA ALA A 68 30.41 43.92 -7.22
C ALA A 68 28.93 43.54 -7.39
N ALA A 69 28.11 44.40 -8.00
CA ALA A 69 26.71 44.11 -8.30
C ALA A 69 26.55 42.98 -9.33
N LEU A 70 27.38 42.94 -10.37
CA LEU A 70 27.44 41.86 -11.36
C LEU A 70 27.85 40.52 -10.72
N VAL A 71 28.89 40.53 -9.89
CA VAL A 71 29.35 39.35 -9.16
C VAL A 71 28.28 38.88 -8.17
N PHE A 72 27.62 39.79 -7.47
CA PHE A 72 26.55 39.44 -6.54
C PHE A 72 25.33 38.84 -7.26
N GLY A 73 24.91 39.46 -8.37
CA GLY A 73 23.80 38.95 -9.20
C GLY A 73 24.09 37.59 -9.83
N THR A 74 25.33 37.34 -10.27
CA THR A 74 25.73 36.03 -10.81
C THR A 74 25.82 34.95 -9.72
N LEU A 75 26.25 35.29 -8.51
CA LEU A 75 26.29 34.37 -7.37
C LEU A 75 24.89 34.02 -6.85
N THR A 76 23.98 34.99 -6.77
CA THR A 76 22.58 34.73 -6.37
C THR A 76 21.85 33.90 -7.41
N GLU A 77 22.05 34.18 -8.69
CA GLU A 77 21.50 33.39 -9.80
C GLU A 77 22.05 31.96 -9.79
N ARG A 78 23.35 31.78 -9.56
CA ARG A 78 23.96 30.45 -9.44
C ARG A 78 23.40 29.67 -8.24
N ARG A 79 23.16 30.34 -7.10
CA ARG A 79 22.54 29.71 -5.93
C ARG A 79 21.09 29.30 -6.19
N ARG A 80 20.29 30.13 -6.86
CA ARG A 80 18.91 29.81 -7.25
C ARG A 80 18.88 28.59 -8.18
N ARG A 81 19.73 28.56 -9.21
CA ARG A 81 19.84 27.39 -10.11
C ARG A 81 20.22 26.11 -9.39
N VAL A 82 21.14 26.16 -8.41
CA VAL A 82 21.50 24.97 -7.62
C VAL A 82 20.32 24.48 -6.78
N ALA A 83 19.56 25.40 -6.17
CA ALA A 83 18.35 25.04 -5.42
C ALA A 83 17.25 24.43 -6.31
N ASP A 84 17.03 24.99 -7.50
CA ASP A 84 16.07 24.46 -8.48
C ASP A 84 16.48 23.07 -9.00
N ILE A 85 17.78 22.85 -9.25
CA ILE A 85 18.32 21.55 -9.64
C ILE A 85 18.13 20.51 -8.52
N GLN A 86 18.41 20.87 -7.26
CA GLN A 86 18.17 19.98 -6.11
C GLN A 86 16.68 19.65 -5.94
N GLY A 87 15.80 20.64 -6.10
CA GLY A 87 14.35 20.45 -6.08
C GLY A 87 13.88 19.49 -7.17
N ALA A 88 14.34 19.70 -8.41
CA ALA A 88 14.03 18.84 -9.55
C ALA A 88 14.57 17.41 -9.35
N MET A 89 15.83 17.25 -8.91
CA MET A 89 16.41 15.94 -8.62
C MET A 89 15.64 15.19 -7.52
N SER A 90 15.16 15.87 -6.47
CA SER A 90 14.34 15.25 -5.44
C SER A 90 12.96 14.81 -5.93
N ALA A 91 12.38 15.55 -6.88
CA ALA A 91 11.10 15.20 -7.51
C ALA A 91 11.28 14.04 -8.50
N THR A 92 12.38 14.03 -9.25
CA THR A 92 12.76 12.92 -10.13
C THR A 92 13.09 11.66 -9.33
N HIS A 93 13.81 11.78 -8.21
CA HIS A 93 14.10 10.64 -7.31
C HIS A 93 12.81 10.03 -6.76
N ARG A 94 11.90 10.85 -6.25
CA ARG A 94 10.56 10.41 -5.83
C ARG A 94 9.78 9.74 -6.96
N ALA A 95 9.79 10.32 -8.15
CA ALA A 95 9.15 9.71 -9.32
C ALA A 95 9.82 8.40 -9.77
N LEU A 96 11.13 8.23 -9.57
CA LEU A 96 11.87 7.00 -9.89
C LEU A 96 11.65 5.90 -8.83
N GLU A 97 11.58 6.29 -7.56
CA GLU A 97 11.18 5.42 -6.45
C GLU A 97 9.74 4.93 -6.68
N ASP A 98 8.83 5.81 -7.10
CA ASP A 98 7.45 5.48 -7.47
C ASP A 98 7.39 4.48 -8.65
N LEU A 99 8.35 4.51 -9.58
CA LEU A 99 8.42 3.59 -10.72
C LEU A 99 8.92 2.17 -10.37
N THR A 100 9.51 1.97 -9.19
CA THR A 100 10.06 0.67 -8.75
C THR A 100 9.46 0.15 -7.43
N MET A 101 8.24 0.61 -7.11
CA MET A 101 7.53 0.27 -5.87
C MET A 101 7.15 -1.19 -5.72
N VAL A 102 7.09 -1.94 -6.83
CA VAL A 102 6.57 -3.30 -6.88
C VAL A 102 7.46 -4.15 -7.77
N ARG A 103 8.00 -5.24 -7.23
CA ARG A 103 8.77 -6.22 -7.99
C ARG A 103 7.88 -7.38 -8.41
N SER A 104 7.93 -7.78 -9.68
CA SER A 104 7.30 -9.02 -10.12
C SER A 104 8.14 -10.23 -9.70
N LEU A 105 7.47 -11.32 -9.31
CA LEU A 105 8.10 -12.58 -8.95
C LEU A 105 7.68 -13.69 -9.92
N THR A 106 8.66 -14.47 -10.37
CA THR A 106 8.43 -15.80 -10.94
C THR A 106 8.05 -16.81 -9.85
N GLY A 107 7.65 -18.04 -10.23
CA GLY A 107 7.26 -19.08 -9.27
C GLY A 107 8.35 -19.46 -8.27
N ALA A 108 9.60 -19.62 -8.74
CA ALA A 108 10.73 -19.94 -7.85
C ALA A 108 11.08 -18.77 -6.91
N GLU A 109 11.03 -17.54 -7.43
CA GLU A 109 11.28 -16.35 -6.62
C GLU A 109 10.18 -16.10 -5.58
N LEU A 110 8.93 -16.46 -5.89
CA LEU A 110 7.81 -16.41 -4.97
C LEU A 110 8.04 -17.32 -3.76
N GLU A 111 8.38 -18.59 -3.99
CA GLU A 111 8.64 -19.53 -2.89
C GLU A 111 9.83 -19.07 -2.05
N GLN A 112 10.91 -18.61 -2.66
CA GLN A 112 12.05 -18.04 -1.93
C GLN A 112 11.67 -16.79 -1.12
N ALA A 113 10.83 -15.91 -1.66
CA ALA A 113 10.38 -14.71 -0.96
C ALA A 113 9.49 -15.06 0.24
N LEU A 114 8.52 -15.97 0.06
CA LEU A 114 7.67 -16.47 1.14
C LEU A 114 8.51 -17.18 2.21
N ASP A 115 9.47 -18.00 1.81
CA ASP A 115 10.32 -18.72 2.74
C ASP A 115 11.16 -17.78 3.62
N ARG A 116 11.84 -16.80 3.00
CA ARG A 116 12.56 -15.75 3.74
C ARG A 116 11.65 -14.96 4.68
N ALA A 117 10.44 -14.62 4.22
CA ALA A 117 9.48 -13.88 5.04
C ALA A 117 9.07 -14.67 6.29
N ARG A 118 8.81 -15.97 6.17
CA ARG A 118 8.38 -16.83 7.30
C ARG A 118 9.46 -17.01 8.37
N HIS A 119 10.73 -17.13 7.97
CA HIS A 119 11.83 -17.39 8.91
C HIS A 119 12.12 -16.23 9.87
N HIS A 120 11.89 -14.99 9.46
CA HIS A 120 12.36 -13.81 10.21
C HIS A 120 11.23 -12.88 10.69
N THR A 121 9.97 -13.33 10.67
CA THR A 121 8.83 -12.45 10.96
C THR A 121 8.16 -12.74 12.29
N ASP A 122 8.01 -11.73 13.13
CA ASP A 122 7.20 -11.73 14.36
C ASP A 122 5.71 -11.48 14.10
N ARG A 123 5.34 -11.15 12.86
CA ARG A 123 3.96 -10.91 12.45
C ARG A 123 3.61 -11.53 11.11
N TRP A 124 2.38 -12.00 10.94
CA TRP A 124 1.84 -12.37 9.65
C TRP A 124 0.40 -11.89 9.49
N VAL A 125 0.09 -11.20 8.41
CA VAL A 125 -1.28 -10.82 8.05
C VAL A 125 -1.60 -11.49 6.73
N PHE A 126 -2.58 -12.39 6.77
CA PHE A 126 -3.10 -13.10 5.61
C PHE A 126 -4.49 -12.58 5.26
N LYS A 127 -4.73 -12.29 3.98
CA LYS A 127 -6.07 -12.15 3.42
C LYS A 127 -6.15 -12.98 2.14
N GLY A 128 -7.13 -13.87 2.06
CA GLY A 128 -7.31 -14.71 0.88
C GLY A 128 -8.58 -15.55 0.96
N GLY A 129 -8.71 -16.53 0.06
CA GLY A 129 -9.91 -17.35 -0.04
C GLY A 129 -10.14 -18.21 1.20
N THR A 130 -9.66 -19.46 1.18
CA THR A 130 -9.89 -20.43 2.27
C THR A 130 -8.70 -20.60 3.21
N GLY A 131 -7.54 -20.01 2.89
CA GLY A 131 -6.32 -20.17 3.68
C GLY A 131 -5.59 -21.52 3.51
N THR A 132 -5.87 -22.30 2.47
CA THR A 132 -5.29 -23.65 2.29
C THR A 132 -3.75 -23.67 2.36
N TYR A 133 -3.04 -22.80 1.62
CA TYR A 133 -1.56 -22.71 1.70
C TYR A 133 -1.08 -22.09 3.01
N LEU A 134 -1.84 -21.16 3.59
CA LEU A 134 -1.53 -20.59 4.89
C LEU A 134 -1.45 -21.72 5.93
N ARG A 135 -2.49 -22.54 6.00
CA ARG A 135 -2.65 -23.64 6.94
C ARG A 135 -1.65 -24.78 6.72
N ALA A 136 -1.45 -25.20 5.47
CA ALA A 136 -0.57 -26.33 5.16
C ALA A 136 0.93 -26.02 5.31
N VAL A 137 1.33 -24.75 5.12
CA VAL A 137 2.74 -24.38 5.03
C VAL A 137 3.06 -23.20 5.94
N THR A 138 2.40 -22.06 5.73
CA THR A 138 2.89 -20.79 6.27
C THR A 138 2.75 -20.70 7.79
N LEU A 139 1.58 -21.02 8.35
CA LEU A 139 1.33 -21.00 9.78
C LEU A 139 2.22 -22.02 10.52
N PRO A 140 2.30 -23.30 10.12
CA PRO A 140 3.21 -24.26 10.77
C PRO A 140 4.67 -23.82 10.75
N VAL A 141 5.16 -23.28 9.63
CA VAL A 141 6.54 -22.77 9.54
C VAL A 141 6.73 -21.58 10.46
N CYS A 142 5.88 -20.55 10.41
CA CYS A 142 6.00 -19.38 11.28
C CYS A 142 5.98 -19.76 12.77
N VAL A 143 5.09 -20.68 13.17
CA VAL A 143 5.00 -21.18 14.55
C VAL A 143 6.28 -21.90 14.96
N ARG A 144 6.80 -22.80 14.12
CA ARG A 144 8.06 -23.50 14.39
C ARG A 144 9.23 -22.53 14.53
N GLU A 145 9.35 -21.56 13.63
CA GLU A 145 10.42 -20.57 13.68
C GLU A 145 10.31 -19.65 14.91
N ALA A 146 9.08 -19.30 15.33
CA ALA A 146 8.85 -18.56 16.56
C ALA A 146 9.26 -19.36 17.81
N GLN A 147 9.00 -20.67 17.83
CA GLN A 147 9.44 -21.58 18.90
C GLN A 147 10.97 -21.68 18.95
N LEU A 148 11.61 -21.93 17.80
CA LEU A 148 13.07 -22.05 17.69
C LEU A 148 13.77 -20.76 18.14
N GLN A 149 13.22 -19.61 17.75
CA GLN A 149 13.78 -18.29 18.07
C GLN A 149 13.30 -17.73 19.42
N ARG A 150 12.39 -18.44 20.13
CA ARG A 150 11.79 -18.04 21.41
C ARG A 150 11.19 -16.62 21.38
N ARG A 151 10.43 -16.32 20.34
CA ARG A 151 9.79 -15.01 20.14
C ARG A 151 8.27 -15.13 20.11
N SER A 152 7.60 -14.04 20.41
CA SER A 152 6.17 -13.92 20.15
C SER A 152 5.89 -13.88 18.65
N LEU A 153 4.69 -14.31 18.28
CA LEU A 153 4.19 -14.29 16.92
C LEU A 153 2.73 -13.83 16.92
N THR A 154 2.43 -12.79 16.15
CA THR A 154 1.04 -12.35 15.92
C THR A 154 0.62 -12.70 14.49
N VAL A 155 -0.44 -13.49 14.35
CA VAL A 155 -1.02 -13.90 13.07
C VAL A 155 -2.43 -13.34 12.95
N LYS A 156 -2.73 -12.68 11.83
CA LYS A 156 -4.07 -12.19 11.51
C LYS A 156 -4.53 -12.85 10.23
N ILE A 157 -5.68 -13.51 10.28
CA ILE A 157 -6.20 -14.34 9.20
C ILE A 157 -7.56 -13.78 8.78
N ASP A 158 -7.69 -13.40 7.51
CA ASP A 158 -8.94 -13.02 6.87
C ASP A 158 -9.24 -14.01 5.74
N ILE A 159 -10.30 -14.80 5.93
CA ILE A 159 -10.75 -15.85 5.01
C ILE A 159 -12.25 -15.75 4.77
N ILE A 160 -12.73 -16.41 3.73
CA ILE A 160 -14.15 -16.51 3.42
C ILE A 160 -14.90 -17.18 4.58
N ASN A 161 -16.02 -16.57 4.95
CA ASN A 161 -16.92 -17.09 5.97
C ASN A 161 -17.56 -18.43 5.53
N PRO A 162 -17.25 -19.56 6.20
CA PRO A 162 -17.80 -20.87 5.84
C PRO A 162 -19.31 -21.02 6.15
N ALA A 163 -19.88 -20.12 6.97
CA ALA A 163 -21.32 -20.05 7.22
C ALA A 163 -22.07 -19.23 6.15
N ASP A 164 -21.36 -18.46 5.33
CA ASP A 164 -21.94 -17.72 4.21
C ASP A 164 -21.89 -18.56 2.93
N GLU A 165 -22.99 -19.27 2.67
CA GLU A 165 -23.09 -20.15 1.49
C GLU A 165 -22.95 -19.39 0.17
N GLN A 166 -23.42 -18.14 0.11
CA GLN A 166 -23.34 -17.32 -1.10
C GLN A 166 -21.89 -16.93 -1.40
N ALA A 167 -21.14 -16.50 -0.38
CA ALA A 167 -19.72 -16.21 -0.50
C ALA A 167 -18.93 -17.46 -0.92
N CYS A 168 -19.22 -18.61 -0.31
CA CYS A 168 -18.59 -19.88 -0.65
C CYS A 168 -18.86 -20.30 -2.10
N ALA A 169 -20.12 -20.20 -2.56
CA ALA A 169 -20.48 -20.50 -3.94
C ALA A 169 -19.87 -19.50 -4.94
N ALA A 170 -19.78 -18.22 -4.58
CA ALA A 170 -19.14 -17.20 -5.40
C ALA A 170 -17.63 -17.47 -5.56
N TYR A 171 -16.93 -17.84 -4.49
CA TYR A 171 -15.52 -18.21 -4.57
C TYR A 171 -15.28 -19.48 -5.38
N ALA A 172 -16.12 -20.51 -5.21
CA ALA A 172 -16.03 -21.73 -6.01
C ALA A 172 -16.14 -21.42 -7.52
N ARG A 173 -17.11 -20.59 -7.92
CA ARG A 173 -17.28 -20.14 -9.31
C ARG A 173 -16.08 -19.32 -9.82
N PHE A 174 -15.54 -18.43 -8.99
CA PHE A 174 -14.34 -17.66 -9.32
C PHE A 174 -13.15 -18.60 -9.61
N ARG A 175 -12.90 -19.59 -8.75
CA ARG A 175 -11.84 -20.59 -8.92
C ARG A 175 -12.01 -21.41 -10.21
N GLN A 176 -13.25 -21.82 -10.50
CA GLN A 176 -13.56 -22.57 -11.72
C GLN A 176 -13.27 -21.80 -13.01
N THR A 177 -13.40 -20.46 -13.00
CA THR A 177 -13.11 -19.60 -14.16
C THR A 177 -11.68 -19.77 -14.69
N PHE A 178 -10.73 -20.09 -13.81
CA PHE A 178 -9.33 -20.32 -14.19
C PHE A 178 -9.04 -21.79 -14.52
N ALA A 179 -9.77 -22.73 -13.91
CA ALA A 179 -9.63 -24.16 -14.20
C ALA A 179 -10.03 -24.51 -15.64
N HIS A 180 -11.11 -23.90 -16.15
CA HIS A 180 -11.57 -24.10 -17.53
C HIS A 180 -10.59 -23.58 -18.60
N ARG A 181 -9.60 -22.75 -18.23
CA ARG A 181 -8.59 -22.22 -19.17
C ARG A 181 -7.38 -23.13 -19.37
N LEU A 182 -7.36 -24.28 -18.69
CA LEU A 182 -6.26 -25.25 -18.69
C LEU A 182 -6.66 -26.60 -19.33
N ASP A 183 -7.86 -26.72 -19.91
CA ASP A 183 -8.41 -27.92 -20.59
C ASP A 183 -8.32 -29.25 -19.80
N VAL A 184 -8.16 -29.16 -18.47
CA VAL A 184 -8.16 -30.30 -17.55
C VAL A 184 -9.19 -30.00 -16.47
N VAL A 185 -10.25 -30.79 -16.41
CA VAL A 185 -11.15 -30.78 -15.23
C VAL A 185 -10.40 -31.47 -14.10
N PRO A 186 -9.96 -30.76 -13.05
CA PRO A 186 -9.24 -31.40 -11.96
C PRO A 186 -10.19 -32.37 -11.23
N PRO A 187 -9.69 -33.54 -10.77
CA PRO A 187 -10.50 -34.50 -10.00
C PRO A 187 -11.14 -33.87 -8.76
N ASP A 188 -10.49 -32.86 -8.18
CA ASP A 188 -11.06 -32.00 -7.14
C ASP A 188 -11.46 -30.64 -7.72
N SER A 189 -12.62 -30.56 -8.35
CA SER A 189 -13.18 -29.26 -8.74
C SER A 189 -13.59 -28.45 -7.48
N TRP A 190 -13.49 -27.13 -7.55
CA TRP A 190 -13.94 -26.26 -6.45
C TRP A 190 -15.46 -26.26 -6.39
N SER A 191 -16.02 -26.64 -5.23
CA SER A 191 -17.46 -26.55 -4.94
C SER A 191 -17.68 -25.64 -3.73
N ALA A 192 -18.93 -25.22 -3.51
CA ALA A 192 -19.29 -24.47 -2.30
C ALA A 192 -18.99 -25.29 -1.04
N ASP A 193 -19.37 -26.58 -1.04
CA ASP A 193 -19.09 -27.52 0.06
C ASP A 193 -17.60 -27.63 0.39
N ARG A 194 -16.76 -27.85 -0.65
CA ARG A 194 -15.30 -27.89 -0.47
C ARG A 194 -14.77 -26.56 0.06
N THR A 195 -15.26 -25.43 -0.43
CA THR A 195 -14.85 -24.10 0.04
C THR A 195 -15.12 -23.95 1.53
N ARG A 196 -16.30 -24.39 2.00
CA ARG A 196 -16.66 -24.38 3.41
C ARG A 196 -15.73 -25.26 4.24
N LYS A 197 -15.51 -26.51 3.81
CA LYS A 197 -14.59 -27.45 4.49
C LYS A 197 -13.18 -26.90 4.60
N GLU A 198 -12.66 -26.31 3.53
CA GLU A 198 -11.33 -25.68 3.53
C GLU A 198 -11.25 -24.46 4.46
N SER A 199 -12.28 -23.61 4.51
CA SER A 199 -12.34 -22.48 5.45
C SER A 199 -12.46 -22.96 6.90
N PHE A 200 -13.34 -23.93 7.19
CA PHE A 200 -13.45 -24.53 8.52
C PHE A 200 -12.12 -25.15 8.97
N ALA A 201 -11.42 -25.87 8.09
CA ALA A 201 -10.11 -26.45 8.41
C ALA A 201 -9.08 -25.38 8.81
N THR A 202 -9.11 -24.19 8.18
CA THR A 202 -8.24 -23.07 8.56
C THR A 202 -8.59 -22.50 9.93
N VAL A 203 -9.87 -22.39 10.28
CA VAL A 203 -10.29 -21.97 11.63
C VAL A 203 -9.84 -22.99 12.68
N LEU A 204 -10.01 -24.28 12.40
CA LEU A 204 -9.59 -25.36 13.30
C LEU A 204 -8.07 -25.34 13.53
N ALA A 205 -7.27 -25.23 12.46
CA ALA A 205 -5.81 -25.15 12.57
C ALA A 205 -5.33 -23.92 13.35
N ALA A 206 -5.99 -22.76 13.18
CA ALA A 206 -5.71 -21.57 13.96
C ALA A 206 -5.95 -21.80 15.47
N CYS A 207 -7.08 -22.43 15.83
CA CYS A 207 -7.37 -22.78 17.22
C CYS A 207 -6.34 -23.77 17.78
N TRP A 208 -6.03 -24.82 17.01
CA TRP A 208 -5.10 -25.88 17.41
C TRP A 208 -3.69 -25.35 17.68
N HIS A 209 -3.14 -24.52 16.79
CA HIS A 209 -1.82 -23.92 16.98
C HIS A 209 -1.79 -22.96 18.15
N ARG A 210 -2.84 -22.14 18.29
CA ARG A 210 -2.94 -21.17 19.38
C ARG A 210 -2.92 -21.83 20.76
N GLN A 211 -3.57 -22.99 20.92
CA GLN A 211 -3.60 -23.71 22.20
C GLN A 211 -2.24 -24.35 22.58
N ARG A 212 -1.26 -24.37 21.66
CA ARG A 212 0.03 -25.05 21.84
C ARG A 212 1.24 -24.12 21.93
N LEU A 213 1.05 -22.83 21.65
CA LEU A 213 2.10 -21.83 21.76
C LEU A 213 1.55 -20.62 22.52
N ASP A 214 1.90 -20.50 23.80
CA ASP A 214 1.39 -19.42 24.66
C ASP A 214 1.75 -18.01 24.15
N THR A 215 2.86 -17.89 23.41
CA THR A 215 3.33 -16.62 22.81
C THR A 215 2.75 -16.35 21.43
N LEU A 216 1.80 -17.17 20.97
CA LEU A 216 1.11 -17.04 19.69
C LEU A 216 -0.24 -16.34 19.86
N GLU A 217 -0.35 -15.16 19.26
CA GLU A 217 -1.62 -14.47 19.10
C GLU A 217 -2.16 -14.76 17.70
N ILE A 218 -3.38 -15.30 17.61
CA ILE A 218 -4.08 -15.47 16.33
C ILE A 218 -5.44 -14.81 16.37
N ASP A 219 -5.66 -13.91 15.42
CA ASP A 219 -6.96 -13.31 15.13
C ASP A 219 -7.52 -13.92 13.82
N VAL A 220 -8.74 -14.45 13.85
CA VAL A 220 -9.43 -14.96 12.66
C VAL A 220 -10.67 -14.13 12.37
N HIS A 221 -10.77 -13.65 11.14
CA HIS A 221 -11.88 -12.86 10.64
C HIS A 221 -12.50 -13.55 9.42
N LEU A 222 -13.82 -13.55 9.37
CA LEU A 222 -14.63 -14.24 8.37
C LEU A 222 -15.32 -13.22 7.46
N SER A 223 -14.88 -13.15 6.21
CA SER A 223 -15.37 -12.21 5.20
C SER A 223 -16.51 -12.81 4.38
N SER A 224 -17.57 -12.03 4.16
CA SER A 224 -18.61 -12.32 3.15
C SER A 224 -18.22 -11.88 1.73
N VAL A 225 -17.11 -11.15 1.60
CA VAL A 225 -16.57 -10.70 0.30
C VAL A 225 -15.52 -11.69 -0.19
N VAL A 226 -15.66 -12.10 -1.46
CA VAL A 226 -14.73 -13.01 -2.13
C VAL A 226 -13.47 -12.25 -2.57
N PRO A 227 -12.28 -12.59 -2.05
CA PRO A 227 -11.05 -11.94 -2.47
C PRO A 227 -10.59 -12.47 -3.82
N THR A 228 -10.18 -11.57 -4.71
CA THR A 228 -9.58 -11.89 -6.02
C THR A 228 -8.06 -12.00 -5.96
N LEU A 229 -7.47 -11.41 -4.93
CA LEU A 229 -6.03 -11.41 -4.64
C LEU A 229 -5.81 -12.07 -3.28
N ARG A 230 -4.69 -12.76 -3.16
CA ARG A 230 -4.17 -13.25 -1.89
C ARG A 230 -3.04 -12.33 -1.45
N PHE A 231 -3.08 -11.94 -0.18
CA PHE A 231 -2.11 -11.06 0.46
C PHE A 231 -1.44 -11.81 1.60
N ASP A 232 -0.11 -11.85 1.55
CA ASP A 232 0.76 -12.36 2.61
C ASP A 232 1.67 -11.23 3.05
N LEU A 233 1.38 -10.63 4.20
CA LEU A 233 2.14 -9.52 4.74
C LEU A 233 2.90 -9.97 5.98
N SER A 234 4.22 -9.87 5.92
CA SER A 234 5.15 -10.14 7.02
C SER A 234 5.73 -8.83 7.56
N ALA A 235 6.61 -8.87 8.57
CA ALA A 235 7.33 -7.69 9.04
C ALA A 235 8.22 -7.03 7.97
N SER A 236 8.71 -7.80 6.98
CA SER A 236 9.70 -7.36 6.01
C SER A 236 9.16 -7.10 4.61
N CYS A 237 8.02 -7.67 4.25
CA CYS A 237 7.43 -7.49 2.92
C CYS A 237 5.94 -7.84 2.86
N LEU A 238 5.30 -7.37 1.79
CA LEU A 238 3.99 -7.79 1.32
C LEU A 238 4.18 -8.57 0.01
N ILE A 239 3.57 -9.75 -0.06
CA ILE A 239 3.50 -10.59 -1.24
C ILE A 239 2.03 -10.67 -1.68
N ILE A 240 1.77 -10.36 -2.94
CA ILE A 240 0.44 -10.43 -3.54
C ILE A 240 0.46 -11.50 -4.63
N THR A 241 -0.39 -12.50 -4.48
CA THR A 241 -0.53 -13.61 -5.43
C THR A 241 -1.96 -13.69 -5.97
N GLN A 242 -2.12 -14.37 -7.10
CA GLN A 242 -3.41 -14.60 -7.73
C GLN A 242 -3.55 -16.07 -8.10
N ASP A 243 -4.80 -16.51 -8.26
CA ASP A 243 -5.10 -17.88 -8.64
C ASP A 243 -4.85 -18.18 -10.12
N ASP A 244 -4.73 -17.14 -10.95
CA ASP A 244 -4.38 -17.26 -12.36
C ASP A 244 -2.86 -17.45 -12.52
N PRO A 245 -2.37 -18.63 -12.94
CA PRO A 245 -0.93 -18.90 -13.06
C PRO A 245 -0.24 -18.06 -14.14
N ARG A 246 -0.99 -17.38 -15.02
CA ARG A 246 -0.43 -16.48 -16.05
C ARG A 246 -0.16 -15.08 -15.53
N ARG A 247 -0.66 -14.74 -14.35
CA ARG A 247 -0.49 -13.42 -13.74
C ARG A 247 0.81 -13.37 -12.95
N VAL A 248 1.45 -12.21 -12.98
CA VAL A 248 2.65 -11.97 -12.18
C VAL A 248 2.28 -11.92 -10.70
N ASN A 249 3.13 -12.53 -9.86
CA ASN A 249 3.09 -12.32 -8.43
C ASN A 249 3.86 -11.05 -8.10
N LEU A 250 3.47 -10.35 -7.04
CA LEU A 250 4.05 -9.05 -6.70
C LEU A 250 4.70 -9.11 -5.32
N LEU A 251 5.83 -8.43 -5.18
CA LEU A 251 6.52 -8.18 -3.93
C LEU A 251 6.62 -6.68 -3.70
N VAL A 252 6.27 -6.26 -2.49
CA VAL A 252 6.45 -4.90 -1.99
C VAL A 252 7.27 -4.99 -0.72
N GLU A 253 8.45 -4.38 -0.72
CA GLU A 253 9.34 -4.37 0.46
C GLU A 253 8.81 -3.43 1.53
N ARG A 254 9.16 -3.68 2.80
CA ARG A 254 8.70 -2.92 3.97
C ARG A 254 8.96 -1.42 3.87
N ASP A 255 10.05 -1.02 3.23
CA ASP A 255 10.49 0.36 3.07
C ASP A 255 9.72 1.13 1.98
N ARG A 256 8.85 0.44 1.22
CA ARG A 256 8.04 1.07 0.17
C ARG A 256 6.72 1.58 0.74
N PRO A 257 6.30 2.83 0.43
CA PRO A 257 5.02 3.39 0.88
C PRO A 257 3.80 2.49 0.64
N LEU A 258 3.79 1.72 -0.46
CA LEU A 258 2.69 0.82 -0.78
C LEU A 258 2.48 -0.27 0.29
N TYR A 259 3.55 -0.67 0.99
CA TYR A 259 3.45 -1.60 2.12
C TYR A 259 2.54 -1.02 3.22
N ASP A 260 2.77 0.22 3.64
CA ASP A 260 2.01 0.87 4.72
C ASP A 260 0.55 1.15 4.33
N TYR A 261 0.30 1.45 3.04
CA TYR A 261 -1.06 1.52 2.52
C TYR A 261 -1.79 0.19 2.66
N TYR A 262 -1.15 -0.93 2.31
CA TYR A 262 -1.76 -2.25 2.47
C TYR A 262 -1.85 -2.70 3.92
N VAL A 263 -0.96 -2.27 4.82
CA VAL A 263 -1.17 -2.47 6.27
C VAL A 263 -2.52 -1.87 6.70
N THR A 264 -2.79 -0.64 6.25
CA THR A 264 -4.03 0.08 6.57
C THR A 264 -5.24 -0.55 5.89
N GLU A 265 -5.15 -0.88 4.60
CA GLU A 265 -6.24 -1.50 3.84
C GLU A 265 -6.60 -2.88 4.38
N LEU A 266 -5.62 -3.74 4.67
CA LEU A 266 -5.85 -5.05 5.25
C LEU A 266 -6.40 -4.95 6.67
N HIS A 267 -6.01 -3.93 7.43
CA HIS A 267 -6.65 -3.64 8.72
C HIS A 267 -8.12 -3.28 8.53
N GLN A 268 -8.41 -2.28 7.70
CA GLN A 268 -9.77 -1.80 7.45
C GLN A 268 -10.69 -2.89 6.91
N SER A 269 -10.17 -3.75 6.04
CA SER A 269 -10.93 -4.88 5.52
C SER A 269 -11.29 -5.89 6.61
N ARG A 270 -10.44 -6.12 7.61
CA ARG A 270 -10.75 -7.03 8.72
C ARG A 270 -11.78 -6.47 9.67
N GLU A 271 -11.76 -5.16 9.92
CA GLU A 271 -12.77 -4.50 10.77
C GLU A 271 -14.19 -4.63 10.21
N GLN A 272 -14.32 -4.91 8.91
CA GLN A 272 -15.61 -5.15 8.24
C GLN A 272 -16.01 -6.63 8.22
N ALA A 273 -15.10 -7.54 8.60
CA ALA A 273 -15.34 -8.97 8.62
C ALA A 273 -15.79 -9.42 10.03
N VAL A 274 -16.40 -10.61 10.11
CA VAL A 274 -16.86 -11.17 11.38
C VAL A 274 -15.66 -11.72 12.15
N ALA A 275 -15.27 -11.08 13.26
CA ALA A 275 -14.21 -11.55 14.12
C ALA A 275 -14.64 -12.76 14.97
N LEU A 276 -13.81 -13.80 15.02
CA LEU A 276 -14.00 -14.95 15.90
C LEU A 276 -13.26 -14.75 17.23
N ASP A 277 -13.91 -15.04 18.36
CA ASP A 277 -13.24 -15.02 19.67
C ASP A 277 -12.59 -16.38 19.98
N LEU A 278 -11.30 -16.49 19.65
CA LEU A 278 -10.55 -17.72 19.89
C LEU A 278 -10.15 -17.87 21.38
N ARG A 279 -10.38 -16.86 22.24
CA ARG A 279 -9.74 -16.77 23.58
C ARG A 279 -10.27 -17.75 24.60
N ARG A 280 -11.47 -18.25 24.41
CA ARG A 280 -12.13 -19.20 25.31
C ARG A 280 -12.69 -20.36 24.53
N THR A 281 -11.80 -21.05 23.81
CA THR A 281 -12.14 -22.24 23.04
C THR A 281 -12.04 -23.50 23.89
N VAL A 282 -12.84 -24.50 23.54
CA VAL A 282 -12.74 -25.84 24.13
C VAL A 282 -11.33 -26.39 23.85
N PRO A 283 -10.64 -26.98 24.85
CA PRO A 283 -9.35 -27.60 24.62
C PRO A 283 -9.41 -28.71 23.56
N LEU A 284 -8.42 -28.73 22.68
CA LEU A 284 -8.26 -29.71 21.61
C LEU A 284 -7.10 -30.65 21.95
N SER A 285 -7.33 -31.96 21.80
CA SER A 285 -6.26 -32.95 21.87
C SER A 285 -5.25 -32.78 20.73
N GLU A 286 -4.11 -33.51 20.78
CA GLU A 286 -3.10 -33.46 19.71
C GLU A 286 -3.70 -33.85 18.35
N GLU A 287 -4.58 -34.86 18.36
CA GLU A 287 -5.36 -35.32 17.20
C GLU A 287 -6.86 -35.18 17.54
N PRO A 288 -7.47 -34.01 17.26
CA PRO A 288 -8.84 -33.71 17.63
C PRO A 288 -9.84 -34.71 17.10
N THR A 289 -10.81 -35.08 17.94
CA THR A 289 -11.92 -35.94 17.51
C THR A 289 -13.02 -35.14 16.82
N VAL A 290 -13.95 -35.84 16.17
CA VAL A 290 -15.19 -35.25 15.62
C VAL A 290 -15.97 -34.51 16.71
N ASP A 291 -16.13 -35.10 17.89
CA ASP A 291 -16.84 -34.50 19.02
C ASP A 291 -16.13 -33.26 19.59
N GLU A 292 -14.79 -33.28 19.67
CA GLU A 292 -14.00 -32.10 20.06
C GLU A 292 -14.17 -30.97 19.04
N THR A 293 -14.16 -31.31 17.76
CA THR A 293 -14.32 -30.36 16.66
C THR A 293 -15.71 -29.72 16.65
N HIS A 294 -16.78 -30.50 16.85
CA HIS A 294 -18.13 -29.94 17.00
C HIS A 294 -18.22 -28.98 18.19
N ARG A 295 -17.74 -29.40 19.37
CA ARG A 295 -17.78 -28.56 20.58
C ARG A 295 -16.98 -27.27 20.42
N LEU A 296 -15.84 -27.32 19.73
CA LEU A 296 -15.05 -26.15 19.40
C LEU A 296 -15.87 -25.16 18.57
N PHE A 297 -16.47 -25.62 17.46
CA PHE A 297 -17.21 -24.76 16.54
C PHE A 297 -18.49 -24.19 17.14
N GLU A 298 -19.20 -24.98 17.95
CA GLU A 298 -20.31 -24.49 18.79
C GLU A 298 -19.84 -23.38 19.74
N GLY A 299 -18.71 -23.59 20.45
CA GLY A 299 -18.14 -22.61 21.36
C GLY A 299 -17.66 -21.32 20.68
N LEU A 300 -17.29 -21.39 19.39
CA LEU A 300 -16.91 -20.24 18.57
C LEU A 300 -18.13 -19.45 18.03
N GLY A 301 -19.35 -19.95 18.22
CA GLY A 301 -20.54 -19.39 17.58
C GLY A 301 -20.54 -19.57 16.06
N LEU A 302 -19.82 -20.59 15.57
CA LEU A 302 -19.69 -20.94 14.15
C LEU A 302 -19.98 -22.43 13.97
N PRO A 303 -21.21 -22.90 14.27
CA PRO A 303 -21.53 -24.32 14.25
C PRO A 303 -21.32 -24.91 12.86
N LEU A 304 -20.84 -26.16 12.83
CA LEU A 304 -20.74 -26.91 11.59
C LEU A 304 -22.15 -27.13 11.02
N PRO A 305 -22.35 -27.04 9.70
CA PRO A 305 -23.65 -27.29 9.10
C PRO A 305 -24.17 -28.69 9.43
N THR A 306 -25.47 -28.80 9.65
CA THR A 306 -26.15 -30.07 9.97
C THR A 306 -26.05 -31.11 8.86
N SER A 307 -25.69 -30.69 7.64
CA SER A 307 -25.43 -31.58 6.51
C SER A 307 -24.07 -32.26 6.57
N PHE A 308 -23.13 -31.80 7.40
CA PHE A 308 -21.83 -32.44 7.57
C PHE A 308 -21.98 -33.71 8.39
N THR A 309 -21.55 -34.81 7.81
CA THR A 309 -21.41 -36.10 8.49
C THR A 309 -20.09 -36.16 9.25
N ASP A 310 -19.93 -37.14 10.13
CA ASP A 310 -18.65 -37.41 10.82
C ASP A 310 -17.47 -37.57 9.85
N ARG A 311 -17.75 -38.09 8.64
CA ARG A 311 -16.75 -38.19 7.57
C ARG A 311 -16.32 -36.81 7.07
N ASP A 312 -17.26 -35.89 6.90
CA ASP A 312 -16.97 -34.51 6.48
C ASP A 312 -16.19 -33.76 7.55
N VAL A 313 -16.52 -33.98 8.83
CA VAL A 313 -15.77 -33.40 9.95
C VAL A 313 -14.36 -34.00 10.06
N SER A 314 -14.23 -35.31 9.83
CA SER A 314 -12.92 -35.98 9.74
C SER A 314 -12.08 -35.40 8.58
N GLU A 315 -12.70 -35.10 7.45
CA GLU A 315 -12.04 -34.43 6.33
C GLU A 315 -11.55 -33.02 6.72
N VAL A 316 -12.35 -32.26 7.49
CA VAL A 316 -11.94 -30.95 8.02
C VAL A 316 -10.75 -31.07 8.97
N ILE A 317 -10.74 -32.07 9.86
CA ILE A 317 -9.62 -32.35 10.78
C ILE A 317 -8.36 -32.70 9.99
N GLU A 318 -8.47 -33.63 9.04
CA GLU A 318 -7.35 -34.05 8.19
C GLU A 318 -6.77 -32.85 7.43
N LYS A 319 -7.64 -32.04 6.82
CA LYS A 319 -7.23 -30.80 6.16
C LYS A 319 -6.60 -29.82 7.14
N ALA A 320 -7.00 -29.79 8.41
CA ALA A 320 -6.49 -28.84 9.38
C ALA A 320 -5.06 -29.15 9.81
N LEU A 321 -4.76 -30.43 10.06
CA LEU A 321 -3.52 -30.85 10.72
C LEU A 321 -2.53 -31.54 9.78
N HIS A 322 -3.04 -32.26 8.78
CA HIS A 322 -2.23 -33.11 7.89
C HIS A 322 -2.28 -32.64 6.43
N ALA A 323 -2.64 -31.37 6.19
CA ALA A 323 -2.71 -30.84 4.83
C ALA A 323 -1.35 -30.87 4.12
N GLU A 324 -1.35 -31.50 2.94
CA GLU A 324 -0.24 -31.45 2.01
C GLU A 324 -0.09 -30.05 1.40
N ASN A 325 1.14 -29.70 1.01
CA ASN A 325 1.40 -28.45 0.29
C ASN A 325 0.68 -28.50 -1.09
N PRO A 326 -0.32 -27.61 -1.35
CA PRO A 326 -1.12 -27.66 -2.57
C PRO A 326 -0.34 -27.35 -3.86
N TYR A 327 0.91 -26.89 -3.75
CA TYR A 327 1.77 -26.55 -4.89
C TYR A 327 2.99 -27.47 -5.03
N ARG A 328 3.15 -28.48 -4.16
CA ARG A 328 4.21 -29.50 -4.32
C ARG A 328 3.67 -30.57 -5.28
N ARG A 329 4.15 -30.55 -6.53
CA ARG A 329 4.04 -31.66 -7.50
C ARG A 329 5.38 -32.38 -7.58
#